data_AF-A0A7S7FQG8-F1
#
_entry.id   AF-A0A7S7FQG8-F1
#
_cell.length_a   1.000
_cell.length_b   1.000
_cell.length_c   1.000
_cell.angle_alpha   90.00
_cell.angle_beta   90.00
_cell.angle_gamma   90.00
#
_symmetry.space_group_name_H-M   'P 1'
#
loop_
_entity.id
_entity.type
_entity.pdbx_description
1 polymer ?
#
loop_
_entity_poly.entity_id
_entity_poly.type
_entity_poly.pdbx_seq_one_letter_code
_entity_poly.pdbx_strand_id
1 'polypeptide(L)'
;MFGRKQIKVKEEKDEELMMLVYRVRDQMAAQRKLVATFREVDDQTKSQVALQAALFDFLYREARTRKIKGEIVAKVAAEQIAEFRDQ
;
A
#
# COMPACT_ATOMS: atom_id res chain seq x y z
N MET A 1 24.14 -15.11 -19.98
CA MET A 1 22.70 -14.75 -20.02
C MET A 1 22.18 -14.38 -18.63
N PHE A 2 22.49 -13.18 -18.11
CA PHE A 2 22.14 -12.80 -16.73
C PHE A 2 21.13 -11.64 -16.61
N GLY A 3 20.93 -10.85 -17.67
CA GLY A 3 20.05 -9.66 -17.63
C GLY A 3 18.54 -9.96 -17.60
N ARG A 4 18.08 -11.01 -18.30
CA ARG A 4 16.64 -11.32 -18.37
C ARG A 4 16.03 -11.72 -17.02
N LYS A 5 16.79 -12.41 -16.17
CA LYS A 5 16.32 -12.82 -14.83
C LYS A 5 16.28 -11.64 -13.86
N GLN A 6 17.27 -10.73 -13.93
CA GLN A 6 17.33 -9.55 -13.06
C GLN A 6 16.18 -8.55 -13.30
N ILE A 7 15.78 -8.35 -14.57
CA ILE A 7 14.65 -7.48 -14.90
C ILE A 7 13.35 -8.00 -14.30
N LYS A 8 13.09 -9.30 -14.41
CA LYS A 8 11.89 -9.93 -13.82
C LYS A 8 11.84 -9.78 -12.30
N VAL A 9 12.95 -10.05 -11.61
CA VAL A 9 13.02 -9.91 -10.14
C VAL A 9 12.73 -8.47 -9.70
N LYS A 10 13.22 -7.47 -10.45
CA LYS A 10 12.91 -6.07 -10.12
C LYS A 10 11.41 -5.78 -10.25
N GLU A 11 10.80 -6.16 -11.35
CA GLU A 11 9.37 -5.90 -11.61
C GLU A 11 8.49 -6.64 -10.59
N GLU A 12 8.81 -7.88 -10.25
CA GLU A 12 8.13 -8.64 -9.18
C GLU A 12 8.21 -7.91 -7.82
N LYS A 13 9.38 -7.37 -7.45
CA LYS A 13 9.53 -6.64 -6.18
C LYS A 13 8.87 -5.27 -6.17
N ASP A 14 8.78 -4.60 -7.32
CA ASP A 14 8.07 -3.34 -7.46
C ASP A 14 6.54 -3.58 -7.39
N GLU A 15 6.04 -4.69 -7.97
CA GLU A 15 4.65 -5.14 -7.82
C GLU A 15 4.31 -5.48 -6.36
N GLU A 16 5.16 -6.28 -5.68
CA GLU A 16 4.99 -6.60 -4.26
C GLU A 16 4.93 -5.35 -3.37
N LEU A 17 5.82 -4.38 -3.61
CA LEU A 17 5.82 -3.12 -2.87
C LEU A 17 4.52 -2.34 -3.09
N MET A 18 4.04 -2.26 -4.33
CA MET A 18 2.79 -1.55 -4.61
C MET A 18 1.59 -2.26 -3.98
N MET A 19 1.51 -3.59 -4.04
CA MET A 19 0.46 -4.35 -3.34
C MET A 19 0.45 -4.04 -1.84
N LEU A 20 1.63 -3.95 -1.22
CA LEU A 20 1.76 -3.61 0.20
C LEU A 20 1.27 -2.18 0.48
N VAL A 21 1.62 -1.21 -0.37
CA VAL A 21 1.15 0.18 -0.26
C VAL A 21 -0.38 0.24 -0.29
N TYR A 22 -1.03 -0.46 -1.22
CA TYR A 22 -2.48 -0.50 -1.32
C TYR A 22 -3.14 -1.15 -0.10
N ARG A 23 -2.58 -2.28 0.38
CA ARG A 23 -3.08 -2.94 1.59
C ARG A 23 -3.03 -2.02 2.83
N VAL A 24 -1.90 -1.35 3.04
CA VAL A 24 -1.75 -0.42 4.18
C VAL A 24 -2.67 0.78 4.03
N ARG A 25 -2.84 1.31 2.82
CA ARG A 25 -3.81 2.39 2.52
C ARG A 25 -5.23 1.98 2.93
N ASP A 26 -5.65 0.78 2.57
CA ASP A 26 -7.02 0.32 2.82
C ASP A 26 -7.25 0.02 4.30
N GLN A 27 -6.27 -0.58 4.97
CA GLN A 27 -6.28 -0.73 6.44
C GLN A 27 -6.38 0.63 7.15
N MET A 28 -5.58 1.61 6.71
CA MET A 28 -5.61 2.95 7.25
C MET A 28 -6.97 3.63 7.01
N ALA A 29 -7.56 3.47 5.83
CA ALA A 29 -8.89 4.02 5.51
C ALA A 29 -9.97 3.41 6.40
N ALA A 30 -9.95 2.08 6.60
CA ALA A 30 -10.88 1.38 7.48
C ALA A 30 -10.74 1.84 8.94
N GLN A 31 -9.51 1.92 9.46
CA GLN A 31 -9.25 2.39 10.82
C GLN A 31 -9.67 3.84 11.03
N ARG A 32 -9.38 4.73 10.07
CA ARG A 32 -9.84 6.14 10.12
C ARG A 32 -11.36 6.24 10.13
N LYS A 33 -12.05 5.42 9.33
CA LYS A 33 -13.51 5.36 9.32
C LYS A 33 -14.05 4.91 10.68
N LEU A 34 -13.47 3.87 11.28
CA LEU A 34 -13.85 3.40 12.62
C LEU A 34 -13.65 4.49 13.68
N VAL A 35 -12.46 5.09 13.73
CA VAL A 35 -12.13 6.17 14.66
C VAL A 35 -13.09 7.36 14.54
N ALA A 36 -13.50 7.71 13.33
CA ALA A 36 -14.45 8.80 13.09
C ALA A 36 -15.87 8.52 13.63
N THR A 37 -16.22 7.27 13.93
CA THR A 37 -17.54 6.92 14.51
C THR A 37 -17.60 7.08 16.03
N PHE A 38 -16.46 7.11 16.71
CA PHE A 38 -16.41 7.21 18.17
C PHE A 38 -16.31 8.67 18.62
N ARG A 39 -17.06 9.00 19.69
CA ARG A 39 -17.01 10.34 20.32
C ARG A 39 -15.67 10.60 21.00
N GLU A 40 -15.10 9.58 21.63
CA GLU A 40 -13.78 9.61 22.25
C GLU A 40 -12.99 8.39 21.79
N VAL A 41 -11.75 8.63 21.42
CA VAL A 41 -10.83 7.62 20.88
C VAL A 41 -9.70 7.51 21.89
N ASP A 42 -9.41 6.30 22.34
CA ASP A 42 -8.32 6.05 23.28
C ASP A 42 -6.95 6.29 22.63
N ASP A 43 -5.94 6.53 23.46
CA ASP A 43 -4.62 6.89 22.96
C ASP A 43 -3.92 5.72 22.26
N GLN A 44 -4.29 4.48 22.60
CA GLN A 44 -3.84 3.30 21.89
C GLN A 44 -4.33 3.28 20.44
N THR A 45 -5.62 3.55 20.18
CA THR A 45 -6.14 3.60 18.81
C THR A 45 -5.54 4.77 18.03
N LYS A 46 -5.38 5.95 18.65
CA LYS A 46 -4.68 7.07 18.01
C LYS A 46 -3.26 6.71 17.58
N SER A 47 -2.53 6.02 18.47
CA SER A 47 -1.16 5.57 18.20
C SER A 47 -1.10 4.56 17.05
N GLN A 48 -2.08 3.65 16.97
CA GLN A 48 -2.17 2.70 15.85
C GLN A 48 -2.45 3.39 14.52
N VAL A 49 -3.36 4.37 14.48
CA VAL A 49 -3.62 5.15 13.26
C VAL A 49 -2.38 5.92 12.82
N ALA A 50 -1.65 6.52 13.78
CA ALA A 50 -0.41 7.22 13.50
C ALA A 50 0.67 6.27 12.95
N LEU A 51 0.80 5.07 13.52
CA LEU A 51 1.71 4.04 13.04
C LEU A 51 1.40 3.64 11.58
N GLN A 52 0.12 3.41 11.26
CA GLN A 52 -0.28 3.04 9.91
C GLN A 52 -0.03 4.18 8.91
N ALA A 53 -0.25 5.43 9.31
CA ALA A 53 0.08 6.59 8.49
C ALA A 53 1.59 6.68 8.22
N ALA A 54 2.42 6.50 9.25
CA ALA A 54 3.88 6.51 9.09
C ALA A 54 4.38 5.36 8.21
N LEU A 55 3.78 4.17 8.33
CA LEU A 55 4.10 3.02 7.49
C LEU A 55 3.73 3.28 6.03
N PHE A 56 2.55 3.83 5.76
CA PHE A 56 2.14 4.23 4.42
C PHE A 56 3.14 5.22 3.81
N ASP A 57 3.51 6.28 4.55
CA ASP A 57 4.44 7.30 4.08
C ASP A 57 5.82 6.70 3.77
N PHE A 58 6.30 5.77 4.61
CA PHE A 58 7.56 5.07 4.38
C PHE A 58 7.54 4.28 3.07
N LEU A 59 6.52 3.44 2.87
CA LEU A 59 6.39 2.60 1.68
C LEU A 59 6.18 3.44 0.41
N TYR A 60 5.41 4.52 0.51
CA TYR A 60 5.18 5.42 -0.61
C TYR A 60 6.47 6.16 -1.02
N ARG A 61 7.29 6.58 -0.05
CA ARG A 61 8.63 7.13 -0.31
C ARG A 61 9.56 6.10 -0.93
N GLU A 62 9.51 4.86 -0.50
CA GLU A 62 10.29 3.77 -1.10
C GLU A 62 9.89 3.56 -2.57
N ALA A 63 8.59 3.49 -2.87
CA ALA A 63 8.07 3.36 -4.24
C ALA A 63 8.56 4.50 -5.14
N ARG A 64 8.54 5.73 -4.63
CA ARG A 64 9.07 6.91 -5.34
C ARG A 64 10.58 6.82 -5.57
N THR A 65 11.33 6.35 -4.57
CA THR A 65 12.80 6.20 -4.64
C THR A 65 13.20 5.13 -5.67
N ARG A 66 12.45 4.03 -5.74
CA ARG A 66 12.63 2.96 -6.72
C ARG A 66 12.22 3.36 -8.14
N LYS A 67 11.52 4.50 -8.30
CA LYS A 67 10.99 5.00 -9.57
C LYS A 67 10.13 3.93 -10.26
N ILE A 68 9.17 3.38 -9.51
CA ILE A 68 8.25 2.36 -10.03
C ILE A 68 7.52 2.93 -11.26
N LYS A 69 7.47 2.12 -12.33
CA LYS A 69 6.82 2.51 -13.59
C LYS A 69 5.32 2.70 -13.36
N GLY A 70 4.73 3.71 -14.01
CA GLY A 70 3.29 3.95 -13.93
C GLY A 70 2.44 2.76 -14.40
N GLU A 71 2.96 1.94 -15.32
CA GLU A 71 2.32 0.69 -15.77
C GLU A 71 2.11 -0.32 -14.63
N ILE A 72 3.10 -0.47 -13.74
CA ILE A 72 3.01 -1.35 -12.57
C ILE A 72 1.96 -0.81 -11.59
N VAL A 73 1.94 0.52 -11.39
CA VAL A 73 0.93 1.17 -10.55
C VAL A 73 -0.48 0.93 -11.11
N ALA A 74 -0.67 1.10 -12.42
CA ALA A 74 -1.95 0.89 -13.07
C ALA A 74 -2.40 -0.58 -13.01
N LYS A 75 -1.49 -1.53 -13.22
CA LYS A 75 -1.74 -2.97 -13.11
C LYS A 75 -2.24 -3.33 -11.71
N VAL A 76 -1.47 -2.98 -10.68
CA VAL A 76 -1.82 -3.31 -9.28
C VAL A 76 -3.11 -2.60 -8.86
N ALA A 77 -3.34 -1.35 -9.31
CA ALA A 77 -4.60 -0.66 -9.04
C ALA A 77 -5.81 -1.37 -9.66
N ALA A 78 -5.67 -1.90 -10.88
CA ALA A 78 -6.73 -2.65 -11.54
C ALA A 78 -7.01 -3.99 -10.83
N GLU A 79 -5.96 -4.70 -10.40
CA GLU A 79 -6.08 -5.94 -9.61
C GLU A 79 -6.82 -5.69 -8.29
N GLN A 80 -6.48 -4.62 -7.57
CA GLN A 80 -7.17 -4.25 -6.34
C GLN A 80 -8.65 -3.92 -6.58
N ILE A 81 -8.99 -3.18 -7.63
CA ILE A 81 -10.38 -2.86 -7.97
C ILE A 81 -11.17 -4.13 -8.32
N ALA A 82 -10.54 -5.10 -9.00
CA ALA A 82 -11.16 -6.38 -9.31
C ALA A 82 -11.43 -7.20 -8.04
N GLU A 83 -10.46 -7.30 -7.12
CA GLU A 83 -10.63 -7.99 -5.83
C GLU A 83 -11.79 -7.40 -5.01
N PHE A 84 -12.00 -6.08 -5.04
CA PHE A 84 -13.14 -5.44 -4.37
C PHE A 84 -14.49 -5.65 -5.07
N ARG A 85 -14.53 -6.01 -6.36
CA ARG A 85 -15.78 -6.26 -7.09
C ARG A 85 -16.31 -7.68 -6.90
N ASP A 86 -15.42 -8.63 -6.60
CA ASP A 86 -15.76 -10.04 -6.44
C ASP A 86 -16.05 -10.42 -4.96
N GLN A 87 -16.04 -9.44 -4.04
CA GLN A 87 -16.41 -9.57 -2.62
C GLN A 87 -17.80 -8.99 -2.34
#